data_AF-A0A1V2QBB1-F1
#
_entry.id   AF-A0A1V2QBB1-F1
#
_cell.length_a   1.000
_cell.length_b   1.000
_cell.length_c   1.000
_cell.angle_alpha   90.00
_cell.angle_beta   90.00
_cell.angle_gamma   90.00
#
_symmetry.space_group_name_H-M   'P 1'
#
loop_
_entity.id
_entity.type
_entity.pdbx_description
1 polymer ?
#
loop_
_entity_poly.entity_id
_entity_poly.type
_entity_poly.pdbx_seq_one_letter_code
_entity_poly.pdbx_strand_id
1 'polypeptide(L)'
;MPGGRLTREEREHIAARLAEGLGYAEIARQLGRPTSTVSREVARNIGRNGYRPAQAQRVTRQRARRPKLTKAPEAASPEMSAKVTDELVAAMTAKGMPFMAARVCVCLLMSDGGSLTAADLVRQLRVSPATISTTIGYLENQGIITREREAQGRRERYTIGDDVWYRTWMSSAQHHVVWAKAARGAAAMLGGTPAGDRLAKMALFFEHIVAYTHEAGERWLELIREDMAE
;
A
#
# COMPACT_ATOMS: atom_id res chain seq x y z
N MET A 1 22.09 21.16 -24.41
CA MET A 1 21.10 20.14 -24.80
C MET A 1 20.06 20.02 -23.69
N PRO A 2 18.83 20.53 -23.81
CA PRO A 2 17.87 20.45 -22.70
C PRO A 2 17.23 19.05 -22.65
N GLY A 3 18.02 18.06 -22.23
CA GLY A 3 17.67 16.64 -22.07
C GLY A 3 17.01 16.31 -20.73
N GLY A 4 16.15 17.21 -20.23
CA GLY A 4 15.40 17.00 -18.99
C GLY A 4 14.14 16.16 -19.19
N ARG A 5 13.63 15.57 -18.11
CA ARG A 5 12.28 14.95 -18.09
C ARG A 5 11.22 16.02 -18.38
N LEU A 6 10.15 15.63 -19.08
CA LEU A 6 8.98 16.50 -19.22
C LEU A 6 8.39 16.79 -17.84
N THR A 7 7.98 18.03 -17.61
CA THR A 7 7.29 18.50 -16.41
C THR A 7 5.80 18.14 -16.45
N ARG A 8 5.08 18.38 -15.35
CA ARG A 8 3.63 18.19 -15.30
C ARG A 8 2.92 19.11 -16.31
N GLU A 9 3.30 20.38 -16.33
CA GLU A 9 2.74 21.40 -17.22
C GLU A 9 2.98 21.06 -18.70
N GLU A 10 4.19 20.62 -19.06
CA GLU A 10 4.49 20.19 -20.43
C GLU A 10 3.62 18.98 -20.85
N ARG A 11 3.31 18.05 -19.94
CA ARG A 11 2.43 16.90 -20.22
C ARG A 11 0.97 17.32 -20.39
N GLU A 12 0.49 18.26 -19.59
CA GLU A 12 -0.86 18.81 -19.70
C GLU A 12 -1.04 19.56 -21.02
N HIS A 13 -0.02 20.33 -21.44
CA HIS A 13 -0.01 21.00 -22.75
C HIS A 13 -0.05 20.00 -23.93
N ILE A 14 0.72 18.90 -23.86
CA ILE A 14 0.66 17.84 -24.87
C ILE A 14 -0.76 17.26 -24.97
N ALA A 15 -1.41 17.01 -23.83
CA ALA A 15 -2.76 16.46 -23.82
C ALA A 15 -3.80 17.41 -24.42
N ALA A 16 -3.74 18.70 -24.07
CA ALA A 16 -4.63 19.73 -24.62
C ALA A 16 -4.50 19.86 -26.15
N ARG A 17 -3.26 19.95 -26.64
CA ARG A 17 -3.00 20.10 -28.09
C ARG A 17 -3.33 18.84 -28.89
N LEU A 18 -3.19 17.64 -28.31
CA LEU A 18 -3.65 16.40 -28.94
C LEU A 18 -5.19 16.33 -29.02
N ALA A 19 -5.90 16.83 -28.01
CA ALA A 19 -7.36 16.90 -28.04
C ALA A 19 -7.87 17.86 -29.13
N GLU A 20 -7.08 18.89 -29.45
CA GLU A 20 -7.32 19.81 -30.57
C GLU A 20 -6.86 19.26 -31.94
N GLY A 21 -6.31 18.03 -31.98
CA GLY A 21 -5.91 17.36 -33.22
C GLY A 21 -4.53 17.77 -33.77
N LEU A 22 -3.70 18.47 -33.00
CA LEU A 22 -2.37 18.87 -33.47
C LEU A 22 -1.40 17.68 -33.54
N GLY A 23 -0.52 17.71 -34.54
CA GLY A 23 0.53 16.71 -34.72
C GLY A 23 1.71 16.87 -33.74
N TYR A 24 2.44 15.78 -33.48
CA TYR A 24 3.54 15.73 -32.50
C TYR A 24 4.67 16.73 -32.77
N ALA A 25 4.98 17.02 -34.04
CA ALA A 25 6.04 17.98 -34.40
C ALA A 25 5.66 19.43 -34.02
N GLU A 26 4.38 19.76 -34.13
CA GLU A 26 3.86 21.08 -33.78
C GLU A 26 3.90 21.30 -32.27
N ILE A 27 3.43 20.30 -31.53
CA ILE A 27 3.44 20.29 -30.06
C ILE A 27 4.87 20.40 -29.53
N ALA A 28 5.81 19.66 -30.13
CA ALA A 28 7.21 19.70 -29.74
C ALA A 28 7.86 21.07 -29.97
N ARG A 29 7.51 21.74 -31.08
CA ARG A 29 7.99 23.09 -31.40
C ARG A 29 7.47 24.13 -30.40
N GLN A 30 6.20 24.04 -30.01
CA GLN A 30 5.61 24.91 -28.97
C GLN A 30 6.28 24.75 -27.60
N LEU A 31 6.70 23.53 -27.26
CA LEU A 31 7.36 23.22 -26.00
C LEU A 31 8.89 23.44 -26.03
N GLY A 32 9.47 23.79 -27.18
CA GLY A 32 10.93 23.85 -27.34
C GLY A 32 11.63 22.50 -27.12
N ARG A 33 10.95 21.38 -27.39
CA ARG A 33 11.45 20.01 -27.20
C ARG A 33 11.65 19.28 -28.54
N PRO A 34 12.53 18.27 -28.59
CA PRO A 34 12.60 17.39 -29.75
C PRO A 34 11.29 16.63 -29.99
N THR A 35 10.86 16.50 -31.24
CA THR A 35 9.67 15.72 -31.63
C THR A 35 9.70 14.28 -31.12
N SER A 36 10.88 13.69 -31.07
CA SER A 36 11.09 12.33 -30.54
C SER A 36 10.77 12.23 -29.04
N THR A 37 10.83 13.32 -28.28
CA THR A 37 10.47 13.36 -26.85
C THR A 37 8.95 13.27 -26.69
N VAL A 38 8.20 14.09 -27.43
CA VAL A 38 6.72 14.08 -27.40
C VAL A 38 6.19 12.76 -27.92
N SER A 39 6.69 12.26 -29.06
CA SER A 39 6.26 10.99 -29.63
C SER A 39 6.50 9.80 -28.68
N ARG A 40 7.70 9.70 -28.07
CA ARG A 40 8.02 8.63 -27.12
C ARG A 40 7.24 8.74 -25.82
N GLU A 41 6.93 9.96 -25.37
CA GLU A 41 6.09 10.17 -24.19
C GLU A 41 4.65 9.71 -24.44
N VAL A 42 4.05 10.12 -25.56
CA VAL A 42 2.68 9.78 -25.93
C VAL A 42 2.54 8.28 -26.18
N ALA A 43 3.47 7.68 -26.93
CA ALA A 43 3.45 6.25 -27.22
C ALA A 43 3.55 5.38 -25.96
N ARG A 44 4.29 5.83 -24.93
CA ARG A 44 4.43 5.09 -23.66
C ARG A 44 3.25 5.25 -22.71
N ASN A 45 2.45 6.30 -22.87
CA ASN A 45 1.39 6.67 -21.92
C ASN A 45 0.03 6.82 -22.61
N ILE A 46 -0.17 6.10 -23.71
CA ILE A 46 -1.47 5.96 -24.38
C ILE A 46 -2.32 4.93 -23.62
N GLY A 47 -3.55 5.31 -23.31
CA GLY A 47 -4.56 4.43 -22.73
C GLY A 47 -5.77 4.27 -23.64
N ARG A 48 -6.80 3.57 -23.15
CA ARG A 48 -8.04 3.27 -23.90
C ARG A 48 -8.76 4.51 -24.48
N ASN A 49 -8.59 5.67 -23.84
CA ASN A 49 -9.18 6.95 -24.26
C ASN A 49 -8.11 7.98 -24.69
N GLY A 50 -6.95 7.53 -25.18
CA GLY A 50 -5.87 8.42 -25.64
C GLY A 50 -4.79 8.69 -24.60
N TYR A 51 -4.02 9.76 -24.79
CA TYR A 51 -2.86 10.12 -23.97
C TYR A 51 -3.26 10.51 -22.54
N ARG A 52 -2.56 9.97 -21.52
CA ARG A 52 -2.87 10.15 -20.10
C ARG A 52 -1.75 10.90 -19.34
N PRO A 53 -1.81 12.24 -19.24
CA PRO A 53 -0.73 13.04 -18.62
C PRO A 53 -0.59 12.79 -17.12
N ALA A 54 -1.70 12.64 -16.38
CA ALA A 54 -1.68 12.40 -14.94
C ALA A 54 -1.04 11.05 -14.56
N GLN A 55 -1.26 10.03 -15.39
CA GLN A 55 -0.65 8.71 -15.21
C GLN A 55 0.86 8.77 -15.49
N ALA A 56 1.27 9.44 -16.57
CA ALA A 56 2.68 9.64 -16.90
C ALA A 56 3.44 10.40 -15.80
N GLN A 57 2.79 11.40 -15.19
CA GLN A 57 3.32 12.16 -14.06
C GLN A 57 3.46 11.27 -12.82
N ARG A 58 2.44 10.47 -12.46
CA ARG A 58 2.50 9.53 -11.32
C ARG A 58 3.63 8.51 -11.46
N VAL A 59 3.76 7.89 -12.63
CA VAL A 59 4.84 6.91 -12.90
C VAL A 59 6.22 7.57 -12.80
N THR A 60 6.35 8.81 -13.29
CA THR A 60 7.60 9.57 -13.20
C THR A 60 7.91 9.96 -11.75
N ARG A 61 6.92 10.41 -10.97
CA ARG A 61 7.05 10.70 -9.54
C ARG A 61 7.44 9.46 -8.75
N GLN A 62 6.79 8.32 -8.97
CA GLN A 62 7.15 7.05 -8.31
C GLN A 62 8.61 6.64 -8.59
N ARG A 63 9.09 6.81 -9.83
CA ARG A 63 10.49 6.55 -10.20
C ARG A 63 11.48 7.58 -9.65
N ALA A 64 11.04 8.81 -9.40
CA ALA A 64 11.86 9.87 -8.82
C ALA A 64 11.88 9.84 -7.28
N ARG A 65 10.78 9.37 -6.65
CA ARG A 65 10.65 9.10 -5.21
C ARG A 65 11.43 7.88 -4.77
N ARG A 66 11.79 6.97 -5.70
CA ARG A 66 12.81 5.96 -5.43
C ARG A 66 14.09 6.71 -5.04
N PRO A 67 14.60 6.58 -3.81
CA PRO A 67 15.79 7.28 -3.39
C PRO A 67 16.90 7.03 -4.41
N LYS A 68 17.59 8.10 -4.81
CA LYS A 68 18.82 7.99 -5.59
C LYS A 68 19.83 7.28 -4.69
N LEU A 69 19.85 5.95 -4.76
CA LEU A 69 20.80 5.10 -4.07
C LEU A 69 22.19 5.51 -4.54
N THR A 70 22.87 6.34 -3.74
CA THR A 70 24.31 6.50 -3.76
C THR A 70 24.92 5.12 -3.61
N LYS A 71 25.37 4.53 -4.72
CA LYS A 71 25.96 3.17 -4.82
C LYS A 71 25.06 2.11 -4.17
N ALA A 72 24.42 1.26 -4.97
CA ALA A 72 23.67 0.11 -4.45
C ALA A 72 24.50 -0.57 -3.34
N PRO A 73 24.02 -0.61 -2.08
CA PRO A 73 24.66 -1.48 -1.12
C PRO A 73 24.61 -2.87 -1.74
N GLU A 74 25.73 -3.58 -1.61
CA GLU A 74 25.85 -4.99 -1.93
C GLU A 74 24.53 -5.68 -1.57
N ALA A 75 23.89 -6.35 -2.54
CA ALA A 75 22.59 -6.98 -2.32
C ALA A 75 22.65 -7.71 -0.98
N ALA A 76 21.72 -7.39 -0.06
CA ALA A 76 21.76 -7.91 1.29
C ALA A 76 22.01 -9.41 1.23
N SER A 77 23.02 -9.89 1.96
CA SER A 77 23.37 -11.31 1.91
C SER A 77 22.11 -12.16 2.18
N PRO A 78 21.99 -13.36 1.61
CA PRO A 78 20.85 -14.24 1.86
C PRO A 78 20.57 -14.43 3.35
N GLU A 79 21.62 -14.45 4.17
CA GLU A 79 21.56 -14.54 5.63
C GLU A 79 20.99 -13.27 6.28
N MET A 80 21.41 -12.09 5.84
CA MET A 80 20.86 -10.82 6.32
C MET A 80 19.37 -10.68 5.97
N SER A 81 19.00 -11.08 4.74
CA SER A 81 17.60 -11.06 4.30
C SER A 81 16.72 -12.03 5.09
N ALA A 82 17.24 -13.21 5.43
CA ALA A 82 16.55 -14.17 6.28
C ALA A 82 16.38 -13.63 7.72
N LYS A 83 17.44 -13.07 8.31
CA LYS A 83 17.38 -12.48 9.66
C LYS A 83 16.37 -11.33 9.76
N VAL A 84 16.40 -10.40 8.80
CA VAL A 84 15.43 -9.29 8.73
C VAL A 84 14.01 -9.83 8.58
N THR A 85 13.83 -10.86 7.75
CA THR A 85 12.53 -11.52 7.58
C THR A 85 12.01 -12.08 8.90
N ASP A 86 12.85 -12.84 9.63
CA ASP A 86 12.47 -13.47 10.89
C ASP A 86 12.16 -12.42 11.98
N GLU A 87 12.96 -11.36 12.08
CA GLU A 87 12.73 -10.27 13.03
C GLU A 87 11.41 -9.54 12.76
N LEU A 88 11.10 -9.24 11.49
CA LEU A 88 9.85 -8.59 11.11
C LEU A 88 8.63 -9.50 11.36
N VAL A 89 8.73 -10.79 11.00
CA VAL A 89 7.66 -11.75 11.26
C VAL A 89 7.41 -11.89 12.77
N ALA A 90 8.48 -11.96 13.58
CA ALA A 90 8.38 -12.02 15.03
C ALA A 90 7.72 -10.77 15.61
N ALA A 91 8.12 -9.58 15.14
CA ALA A 91 7.54 -8.32 15.59
C ALA A 91 6.04 -8.21 15.28
N MET A 92 5.62 -8.58 14.07
CA MET A 92 4.20 -8.58 13.69
C MET A 92 3.39 -9.60 14.49
N THR A 93 3.95 -10.79 14.71
CA THR A 93 3.31 -11.85 15.48
C THR A 93 3.14 -11.45 16.95
N ALA A 94 4.15 -10.83 17.55
CA ALA A 94 4.09 -10.31 18.92
C ALA A 94 2.99 -9.25 19.11
N LYS A 95 2.57 -8.58 18.04
CA LYS A 95 1.47 -7.60 18.04
C LYS A 95 0.10 -8.20 17.71
N GLY A 96 0.00 -9.53 17.64
CA GLY A 96 -1.25 -10.25 17.48
C GLY A 96 -1.62 -10.56 16.02
N MET A 97 -0.74 -10.31 15.05
CA MET A 97 -0.96 -10.78 13.69
C MET A 97 -0.78 -12.31 13.63
N PRO A 98 -1.68 -13.05 12.96
CA PRO A 98 -1.46 -14.47 12.71
C PRO A 98 -0.12 -14.72 11.98
N PHE A 99 0.64 -15.72 12.43
CA PHE A 99 1.99 -15.97 11.94
C PHE A 99 2.09 -16.07 10.40
N MET A 100 1.15 -16.78 9.76
CA MET A 100 1.15 -16.90 8.29
C MET A 100 0.81 -15.59 7.58
N ALA A 101 -0.06 -14.77 8.17
CA ALA A 101 -0.36 -13.43 7.65
C ALA A 101 0.89 -12.53 7.72
N ALA A 102 1.65 -12.59 8.81
CA ALA A 102 2.93 -11.88 8.95
C ALA A 102 3.94 -12.34 7.90
N ARG A 103 4.10 -13.65 7.69
CA ARG A 103 4.99 -14.19 6.65
C ARG A 103 4.62 -13.72 5.24
N VAL A 104 3.33 -13.70 4.89
CA VAL A 104 2.89 -13.19 3.58
C VAL A 104 3.16 -11.69 3.45
N CYS A 105 2.91 -10.89 4.49
CA CYS A 105 3.21 -9.46 4.47
C CYS A 105 4.71 -9.19 4.29
N VAL A 106 5.56 -9.83 5.08
CA VAL A 106 7.02 -9.64 4.97
C VAL A 106 7.53 -10.11 3.60
N CYS A 107 7.00 -11.21 3.07
CA CYS A 107 7.34 -11.69 1.72
C CYS A 107 6.97 -10.66 0.62
N LEU A 108 5.83 -9.99 0.75
CA LEU A 108 5.43 -8.91 -0.16
C LEU A 108 6.28 -7.64 0.04
N LEU A 109 6.59 -7.25 1.29
CA LEU A 109 7.42 -6.08 1.62
C LEU A 109 8.85 -6.22 1.08
N MET A 110 9.40 -7.43 1.15
CA MET A 110 10.76 -7.74 0.72
C MET A 110 10.85 -8.07 -0.78
N SER A 111 9.73 -8.04 -1.51
CA SER A 111 9.72 -8.26 -2.95
C SER A 111 10.22 -7.03 -3.70
N ASP A 112 11.26 -7.20 -4.53
CA ASP A 112 11.79 -6.12 -5.39
C ASP A 112 10.74 -5.50 -6.33
N GLY A 113 9.71 -6.27 -6.69
CA GLY A 113 8.62 -5.86 -7.57
C GLY A 113 7.42 -5.26 -6.84
N GLY A 114 7.41 -5.25 -5.51
CA GLY A 114 6.30 -4.77 -4.67
C GLY A 114 4.97 -5.52 -4.85
N SER A 115 4.95 -6.59 -5.65
CA SER A 115 3.76 -7.40 -5.91
C SER A 115 4.13 -8.86 -6.19
N LEU A 116 3.31 -9.79 -5.70
CA LEU A 116 3.50 -11.23 -5.91
C LEU A 116 2.20 -11.89 -6.34
N THR A 117 2.28 -12.98 -7.10
CA THR A 117 1.11 -13.85 -7.37
C THR A 117 0.96 -14.90 -6.26
N ALA A 118 -0.22 -15.53 -6.17
CA ALA A 118 -0.41 -16.68 -5.26
C ALA A 118 0.62 -17.80 -5.51
N ALA A 119 0.99 -18.05 -6.77
CA ALA A 119 2.00 -19.04 -7.13
C ALA A 119 3.41 -18.65 -6.70
N ASP A 120 3.73 -17.35 -6.67
CA ASP A 120 5.00 -16.88 -6.13
C ASP A 120 5.04 -17.03 -4.61
N LEU A 121 3.96 -16.69 -3.92
CA LEU A 121 3.82 -16.86 -2.47
C LEU A 121 3.94 -18.33 -2.03
N VAL A 122 3.27 -19.25 -2.74
CA VAL A 122 3.41 -20.71 -2.52
C VAL A 122 4.88 -21.12 -2.63
N ARG A 123 5.57 -20.66 -3.68
CA ARG A 123 6.96 -21.03 -3.96
C ARG A 123 7.93 -20.46 -2.93
N GLN A 124 7.79 -19.19 -2.58
CA GLN A 124 8.70 -18.50 -1.67
C GLN A 124 8.49 -18.94 -0.22
N LEU A 125 7.24 -19.07 0.23
CA LEU A 125 6.92 -19.45 1.61
C LEU A 125 6.96 -20.96 1.85
N ARG A 126 7.00 -21.76 0.78
CA ARG A 126 7.00 -23.23 0.78
C ARG A 126 5.81 -23.80 1.55
N VAL A 127 4.61 -23.30 1.25
CA VAL A 127 3.35 -23.73 1.86
C VAL A 127 2.32 -24.10 0.80
N SER A 128 1.25 -24.78 1.19
CA SER A 128 0.23 -25.22 0.23
C SER A 128 -0.54 -24.05 -0.41
N PRO A 129 -1.09 -24.22 -1.63
CA PRO A 129 -2.00 -23.24 -2.22
C PRO A 129 -3.22 -22.93 -1.34
N ALA A 130 -3.76 -23.92 -0.63
CA ALA A 130 -4.89 -23.73 0.28
C ALA A 130 -4.53 -22.78 1.44
N THR A 131 -3.34 -22.96 2.04
CA THR A 131 -2.82 -22.05 3.09
C THR A 131 -2.70 -20.62 2.58
N ILE A 132 -2.17 -20.45 1.36
CA ILE A 132 -2.06 -19.12 0.73
C ILE A 132 -3.44 -18.52 0.47
N SER A 133 -4.38 -19.26 -0.09
CA SER A 133 -5.75 -18.77 -0.33
C SER A 133 -6.45 -18.31 0.95
N THR A 134 -6.37 -19.11 2.03
CA THR A 134 -6.94 -18.72 3.33
C THR A 134 -6.30 -17.46 3.89
N THR A 135 -4.96 -17.38 3.81
CA THR A 135 -4.21 -16.23 4.35
C THR A 135 -4.47 -14.96 3.55
N ILE A 136 -4.53 -15.06 2.22
CA ILE A 136 -4.88 -13.95 1.33
C ILE A 136 -6.30 -13.47 1.62
N GLY A 137 -7.27 -14.37 1.75
CA GLY A 137 -8.65 -13.99 2.08
C GLY A 137 -8.74 -13.25 3.42
N TYR A 138 -7.99 -13.69 4.43
CA TYR A 138 -7.87 -12.96 5.71
C TYR A 138 -7.28 -11.56 5.51
N LEU A 139 -6.15 -11.46 4.81
CA LEU A 139 -5.44 -10.19 4.60
C LEU A 139 -6.25 -9.20 3.75
N GLU A 140 -6.96 -9.69 2.73
CA GLU A 140 -7.89 -8.90 1.91
C GLU A 140 -9.09 -8.42 2.73
N ASN A 141 -9.68 -9.28 3.56
CA ASN A 141 -10.80 -8.91 4.43
C ASN A 141 -10.39 -7.83 5.46
N GLN A 142 -9.14 -7.88 5.93
CA GLN A 142 -8.57 -6.84 6.79
C GLN A 142 -8.07 -5.61 6.00
N GLY A 143 -8.13 -5.65 4.66
CA GLY A 143 -7.67 -4.60 3.75
C GLY A 143 -6.16 -4.37 3.74
N ILE A 144 -5.37 -5.29 4.30
CA ILE A 144 -3.91 -5.21 4.43
C ILE A 144 -3.23 -5.35 3.06
N ILE A 145 -3.82 -6.17 2.19
CA ILE A 145 -3.38 -6.35 0.81
C ILE A 145 -4.49 -5.96 -0.16
N THR A 146 -4.09 -5.49 -1.34
CA THR A 146 -5.01 -5.25 -2.44
C THR A 146 -4.73 -6.21 -3.58
N ARG A 147 -5.80 -6.60 -4.28
CA ARG A 147 -5.74 -7.49 -5.44
C ARG A 147 -5.86 -6.67 -6.72
N GLU A 148 -4.81 -6.71 -7.52
CA GLU A 148 -4.80 -6.10 -8.85
C GLU A 148 -4.84 -7.18 -9.93
N ARG A 149 -5.65 -6.95 -10.96
CA ARG A 149 -5.66 -7.77 -12.18
C ARG A 149 -4.71 -7.17 -13.19
N GLU A 150 -3.76 -7.97 -13.66
CA GLU A 150 -2.80 -7.56 -14.67
C GLU A 150 -3.52 -7.18 -15.98
N ALA A 151 -3.24 -6.00 -16.54
CA ALA A 151 -3.96 -5.47 -17.72
C ALA A 151 -3.84 -6.34 -18.98
N GLN A 152 -2.89 -7.29 -19.01
CA GLN A 152 -2.60 -8.19 -20.13
C GLN A 152 -2.66 -9.68 -19.73
N GLY A 153 -3.12 -10.02 -18.51
CA GLY A 153 -3.09 -11.39 -17.99
C GLY A 153 -4.28 -11.77 -17.11
N ARG A 154 -4.57 -13.08 -17.02
CA ARG A 154 -5.58 -13.63 -16.07
C ARG A 154 -5.05 -13.81 -14.64
N ARG A 155 -3.80 -13.42 -14.37
CA ARG A 155 -3.16 -13.66 -13.07
C ARG A 155 -3.40 -12.49 -12.14
N GLU A 156 -3.86 -12.79 -10.93
CA GLU A 156 -4.04 -11.84 -9.85
C GLU A 156 -2.71 -11.59 -9.14
N ARG A 157 -2.40 -10.32 -8.90
CA ARG A 157 -1.23 -9.88 -8.13
C ARG A 157 -1.69 -9.21 -6.85
N TYR A 158 -0.96 -9.47 -5.78
CA TYR A 158 -1.18 -8.91 -4.46
C TYR A 158 -0.12 -7.87 -4.20
N THR A 159 -0.56 -6.70 -3.76
CA THR A 159 0.30 -5.60 -3.32
C THR A 159 -0.05 -5.27 -1.87
N ILE A 160 0.93 -4.75 -1.14
CA ILE A 160 0.70 -4.16 0.17
C ILE A 160 0.18 -2.74 -0.02
N GLY A 161 -0.90 -2.40 0.68
CA GLY A 161 -1.42 -1.02 0.67
C GLY A 161 -0.45 -0.06 1.36
N ASP A 162 -0.40 1.20 0.92
CA ASP A 162 0.41 2.24 1.57
C ASP A 162 -0.01 2.48 3.04
N ASP A 163 -1.23 2.06 3.41
CA ASP A 163 -1.82 2.12 4.75
C ASP A 163 -1.69 0.82 5.56
N VAL A 164 -0.88 -0.14 5.10
CA VAL A 164 -0.70 -1.47 5.75
C VAL A 164 -0.39 -1.38 7.24
N TRP A 165 0.43 -0.39 7.63
CA TRP A 165 0.85 -0.18 9.01
C TRP A 165 -0.29 0.39 9.86
N TYR A 166 -1.11 1.28 9.29
CA TYR A 166 -2.32 1.78 9.93
C TYR A 166 -3.35 0.67 10.13
N ARG A 167 -3.61 -0.13 9.09
CA ARG A 167 -4.57 -1.25 9.17
C ARG A 167 -4.12 -2.37 10.10
N THR A 168 -2.84 -2.69 10.10
CA THR A 168 -2.26 -3.69 11.02
C THR A 168 -2.40 -3.25 12.48
N TRP A 169 -2.18 -1.96 12.75
CA TRP A 169 -2.41 -1.39 14.07
C TRP A 169 -3.90 -1.38 14.45
N MET A 170 -4.79 -1.05 13.51
CA MET A 170 -6.26 -1.06 13.69
C MET A 170 -6.86 -2.47 13.81
N SER A 171 -6.25 -3.51 13.22
CA SER A 171 -6.67 -4.91 13.42
C SER A 171 -6.52 -5.33 14.90
N SER A 172 -5.51 -4.81 15.60
CA SER A 172 -5.39 -4.97 17.06
C SER A 172 -6.49 -4.22 17.81
N ALA A 173 -6.91 -3.05 17.31
CA ALA A 173 -8.02 -2.28 17.87
C ALA A 173 -9.39 -3.00 17.74
N GLN A 174 -9.58 -3.87 16.73
CA GLN A 174 -10.79 -4.70 16.62
C GLN A 174 -10.98 -5.61 17.84
N HIS A 175 -9.89 -6.16 18.40
CA HIS A 175 -9.98 -6.94 19.63
C HIS A 175 -10.46 -6.08 20.81
N HIS A 176 -9.99 -4.83 20.92
CA HIS A 176 -10.46 -3.90 21.96
C HIS A 176 -11.95 -3.57 21.83
N VAL A 177 -12.50 -3.45 20.61
CA VAL A 177 -13.94 -3.24 20.38
C VAL A 177 -14.77 -4.41 20.90
N VAL A 178 -14.33 -5.64 20.65
CA VAL A 178 -15.02 -6.85 21.13
C VAL A 178 -15.01 -6.90 22.67
N TRP A 179 -13.86 -6.65 23.28
CA TRP A 179 -13.73 -6.60 24.75
C TRP A 179 -14.58 -5.50 25.38
N ALA A 180 -14.57 -4.29 24.82
CA ALA A 180 -15.40 -3.18 25.27
C ALA A 180 -16.89 -3.56 25.27
N LYS A 181 -17.38 -4.11 24.15
CA LYS A 181 -18.78 -4.52 24.00
C LYS A 181 -19.16 -5.63 24.98
N ALA A 182 -18.33 -6.65 25.12
CA ALA A 182 -18.56 -7.75 26.05
C ALA A 182 -18.58 -7.27 27.52
N ALA A 183 -17.61 -6.44 27.90
CA ALA A 183 -17.51 -5.86 29.23
C ALA A 183 -18.73 -4.99 29.58
N ARG A 184 -19.15 -4.13 28.64
CA ARG A 184 -20.33 -3.27 28.80
C ARG A 184 -21.61 -4.07 28.97
N GLY A 185 -21.80 -5.11 28.15
CA GLY A 185 -22.96 -6.01 28.26
C GLY A 185 -23.01 -6.72 29.61
N ALA A 186 -21.87 -7.27 30.05
CA ALA A 186 -21.76 -7.94 31.34
C ALA A 186 -21.98 -6.96 32.53
N ALA A 187 -21.45 -5.74 32.44
CA ALA A 187 -21.68 -4.71 33.45
C ALA A 187 -23.18 -4.36 33.60
N ALA A 188 -23.90 -4.22 32.48
CA ALA A 188 -25.34 -3.95 32.50
C ALA A 188 -26.14 -5.09 33.12
N MET A 189 -25.76 -6.35 32.87
CA MET A 189 -26.41 -7.52 33.48
C MET A 189 -26.12 -7.63 34.98
N LEU A 190 -24.92 -7.27 35.41
CA LEU A 190 -24.48 -7.39 36.80
C LEU A 190 -24.84 -6.17 37.67
N GLY A 191 -25.30 -5.07 37.05
CA GLY A 191 -25.79 -3.88 37.74
C GLY A 191 -24.78 -3.26 38.71
N GLY A 192 -25.29 -2.66 39.80
CA GLY A 192 -24.48 -1.99 40.84
C GLY A 192 -23.68 -2.93 41.76
N THR A 193 -23.32 -4.12 41.28
CA THR A 193 -22.41 -5.01 42.01
C THR A 193 -20.96 -4.54 41.84
N PRO A 194 -20.06 -4.83 42.79
CA PRO A 194 -18.63 -4.54 42.63
C PRO A 194 -17.99 -5.17 41.39
N ALA A 195 -18.53 -6.30 40.91
CA ALA A 195 -18.11 -6.93 39.66
C ALA A 195 -18.59 -6.15 38.43
N GLY A 196 -19.86 -5.69 38.45
CA GLY A 196 -20.41 -4.80 37.43
C GLY A 196 -19.60 -3.51 37.31
N ASP A 197 -19.23 -2.89 38.43
CA ASP A 197 -18.40 -1.68 38.45
C ASP A 197 -17.00 -1.89 37.83
N ARG A 198 -16.35 -3.03 38.11
CA ARG A 198 -15.06 -3.36 37.48
C ARG A 198 -15.18 -3.54 35.97
N LEU A 199 -16.24 -4.22 35.52
CA LEU A 199 -16.50 -4.44 34.10
C LEU A 199 -16.87 -3.15 33.38
N ALA A 200 -17.61 -2.24 34.03
CA ALA A 200 -17.91 -0.91 33.51
C ALA A 200 -16.62 -0.09 33.32
N LYS A 201 -15.72 -0.11 34.29
CA LYS A 201 -14.39 0.54 34.17
C LYS A 201 -13.56 -0.06 33.04
N MET A 202 -13.57 -1.39 32.88
CA MET A 202 -12.89 -2.08 31.79
C MET A 202 -13.45 -1.68 30.42
N ALA A 203 -14.78 -1.59 30.29
CA ALA A 203 -15.43 -1.13 29.06
C ALA A 203 -15.02 0.30 28.70
N LEU A 204 -15.10 1.23 29.66
CA LEU A 204 -14.68 2.63 29.48
C LEU A 204 -13.23 2.75 29.02
N PHE A 205 -12.33 1.96 29.60
CA PHE A 205 -10.92 1.95 29.20
C PHE A 205 -10.74 1.53 27.73
N PHE A 206 -11.32 0.39 27.32
CA PHE A 206 -11.16 -0.08 25.95
C PHE A 206 -11.84 0.82 24.92
N GLU A 207 -12.98 1.43 25.27
CA GLU A 207 -13.63 2.42 24.41
C GLU A 207 -12.75 3.65 24.18
N HIS A 208 -12.12 4.15 25.23
CA HIS A 208 -11.19 5.26 25.14
C HIS A 208 -9.97 4.91 24.27
N ILE A 209 -9.39 3.73 24.47
CA ILE A 209 -8.26 3.25 23.65
C ILE A 209 -8.66 3.12 22.19
N VAL A 210 -9.83 2.54 21.88
CA VAL A 210 -10.32 2.43 20.50
C VAL A 210 -10.45 3.80 19.85
N ALA A 211 -11.09 4.76 20.53
CA ALA A 211 -11.27 6.11 20.00
C ALA A 211 -9.92 6.81 19.74
N TYR A 212 -9.00 6.76 20.72
CA TYR A 212 -7.66 7.32 20.58
C TYR A 212 -6.88 6.69 19.42
N THR A 213 -6.93 5.35 19.29
CA THR A 213 -6.23 4.66 18.20
C THR A 213 -6.79 5.02 16.82
N HIS A 214 -8.11 5.17 16.71
CA HIS A 214 -8.74 5.57 15.45
C HIS A 214 -8.32 7.00 15.06
N GLU A 215 -8.35 7.94 15.99
CA GLU A 215 -8.00 9.34 15.75
C GLU A 215 -6.53 9.49 15.33
N ALA A 216 -5.60 8.84 16.04
CA ALA A 216 -4.17 8.97 15.72
C ALA A 216 -3.84 8.41 14.33
N GLY A 217 -4.58 7.39 13.87
CA GLY A 217 -4.31 6.79 12.59
C GLY A 217 -5.01 7.45 11.40
N GLU A 218 -6.19 8.06 11.57
CA GLU A 218 -6.74 8.99 10.57
C GLU A 218 -5.76 10.14 10.30
N ARG A 219 -5.19 10.72 11.35
CA ARG A 219 -4.16 11.77 11.23
C ARG A 219 -2.90 11.31 10.49
N TRP A 220 -2.50 10.06 10.66
CA TRP A 220 -1.39 9.48 9.90
C TRP A 220 -1.72 9.31 8.42
N LEU A 221 -2.95 8.90 8.08
CA LEU A 221 -3.40 8.82 6.69
C LEU A 221 -3.43 10.18 6.00
N GLU A 222 -3.81 11.24 6.72
CA GLU A 222 -3.74 12.62 6.23
C GLU A 222 -2.29 13.01 5.89
N LEU A 223 -1.35 12.74 6.80
CA LEU A 223 0.09 13.02 6.57
C LEU A 223 0.66 12.28 5.36
N ILE A 224 0.33 10.99 5.17
CA ILE A 224 0.76 10.25 3.98
C ILE A 224 0.13 10.85 2.71
N ARG A 225 -1.16 11.22 2.76
CA ARG A 225 -1.87 11.78 1.61
C ARG A 225 -1.28 13.13 1.19
N GLU A 226 -0.87 13.94 2.16
CA GLU A 226 -0.20 15.22 1.96
C GLU A 226 1.21 15.04 1.38
N ASP A 227 2.03 14.15 1.96
CA ASP A 227 3.36 13.83 1.39
C ASP A 227 3.22 13.32 -0.05
N MET A 228 2.23 12.46 -0.33
CA MET A 228 1.99 11.89 -1.66
C MET A 228 1.41 12.90 -2.69
N ALA A 229 0.87 14.03 -2.24
CA ALA A 229 0.34 15.10 -3.09
C ALA A 229 1.45 16.04 -3.64
N GLU A 230 2.52 16.25 -2.87
CA GLU A 230 3.74 16.96 -3.29
C GLU A 230 4.55 16.16 -4.35
#